data_AF-A0AA35XSV0-F1
#
_entry.id   AF-A0AA35XSV0-F1
#
_cell.length_a   1.000
_cell.length_b   1.000
_cell.length_c   1.000
_cell.angle_alpha   90.00
_cell.angle_beta   90.00
_cell.angle_gamma   90.00
#
_symmetry.space_group_name_H-M   'P 1'
#
loop_
_entity.id
_entity.type
_entity.pdbx_description
1 polymer ?
#
loop_
_entity_poly.entity_id
_entity_poly.type
_entity_poly.pdbx_seq_one_letter_code
_entity_poly.pdbx_strand_id
1 'polypeptide(L)' 'MKLNITNQNNSERIARFIISIFLIPAPFIFGFEAFSIIQASVGGILLFNALSGMCLVYRLFSVNTCKF' A
#
# COMPACT_ATOMS: atom_id res chain seq x y z
N MET A 1 20.82 -7.96 -7.09
CA MET A 1 20.47 -6.60 -6.61
C MET A 1 19.76 -6.74 -5.26
N LYS A 2 20.23 -6.06 -4.20
CA LYS A 2 19.58 -6.09 -2.88
C LYS A 2 18.20 -5.38 -2.99
N LEU A 3 17.14 -6.16 -3.17
CA LEU A 3 15.76 -5.71 -3.33
C LEU A 3 15.09 -5.26 -2.00
N ASN A 4 15.81 -5.29 -0.89
CA ASN A 4 15.24 -5.16 0.46
C ASN A 4 15.76 -3.92 1.22
N ILE A 5 16.02 -2.82 0.52
CA ILE A 5 16.22 -1.51 1.15
C ILE A 5 14.85 -0.95 1.55
N THR A 6 14.35 -1.42 2.68
CA THR A 6 13.15 -0.88 3.32
C THR A 6 13.45 0.55 3.76
N ASN A 7 12.74 1.50 3.15
CA ASN A 7 12.81 2.93 3.45
C ASN A 7 11.64 3.36 4.37
N GLN A 8 10.65 2.47 4.52
CA GLN A 8 9.41 2.74 5.24
C GLN A 8 9.40 2.15 6.65
N ASN A 9 8.98 2.93 7.65
CA ASN A 9 8.86 2.45 9.03
C ASN A 9 7.83 1.31 9.14
N ASN A 10 8.04 0.38 10.09
CA ASN A 10 7.16 -0.78 10.29
C ASN A 10 5.71 -0.36 10.56
N SER A 11 5.48 0.73 11.30
CA SER A 11 4.14 1.24 11.61
C SER A 11 3.37 1.70 10.37
N GLU A 12 4.03 2.41 9.45
CA GLU A 12 3.38 2.87 8.20
C GLU A 12 3.08 1.70 7.25
N ARG A 13 3.93 0.67 7.28
CA ARG A 13 3.73 -0.57 6.52
C ARG A 13 2.49 -1.32 7.02
N ILE A 14 2.32 -1.41 8.33
CA ILE A 14 1.16 -2.03 8.97
C ILE A 14 -0.11 -1.21 8.67
N ALA A 15 -0.06 0.12 8.77
CA ALA A 15 -1.21 0.97 8.46
C ALA A 15 -1.70 0.76 7.01
N ARG A 16 -0.79 0.74 6.02
CA ARG A 16 -1.15 0.49 4.61
C ARG A 16 -1.71 -0.91 4.38
N PHE A 17 -1.18 -1.91 5.09
CA PHE A 17 -1.69 -3.28 5.04
C PHE A 17 -3.12 -3.36 5.60
N ILE A 18 -3.36 -2.77 6.77
CA ILE A 18 -4.70 -2.72 7.40
C ILE A 18 -5.69 -2.03 6.47
N ILE A 19 -5.35 -0.84 5.96
CA ILE A 19 -6.21 -0.09 5.04
C ILE A 19 -6.52 -0.92 3.79
N SER A 20 -5.52 -1.59 3.20
CA SER A 20 -5.76 -2.42 2.01
C SER A 20 -6.72 -3.58 2.25
N ILE A 21 -6.69 -4.20 3.43
CA ILE A 21 -7.62 -5.29 3.80
C ILE A 21 -9.06 -4.80 3.85
N PHE A 22 -9.31 -3.55 4.24
CA PHE A 22 -10.65 -2.98 4.24
C PHE A 22 -11.11 -2.52 2.86
N LEU A 23 -10.20 -2.06 1.99
CA LEU A 23 -10.55 -1.54 0.66
C LEU A 23 -10.76 -2.64 -0.39
N ILE A 24 -10.01 -3.75 -0.34
CA ILE A 24 -10.11 -4.86 -1.31
C ILE A 24 -11.49 -5.55 -1.33
N PRO A 25 -12.18 -5.82 -0.20
CA PRO A 25 -13.49 -6.46 -0.20
C PRO A 25 -14.65 -5.52 -0.56
N ALA A 26 -14.41 -4.22 -0.75
CA ALA A 26 -15.45 -3.25 -1.11
C ALA A 26 -16.37 -3.68 -2.27
N PRO A 27 -15.89 -4.15 -3.44
CA PRO A 27 -16.75 -4.61 -4.53
C PRO A 27 -17.58 -5.86 -4.19
N PHE A 28 -17.17 -6.65 -3.20
CA PHE A 28 -17.92 -7.80 -2.75
C PHE A 28 -19.11 -7.42 -1.87
N ILE A 29 -19.02 -6.29 -1.14
CA ILE A 29 -20.04 -5.79 -0.21
C ILE A 29 -20.98 -4.79 -0.91
N PHE A 30 -20.41 -3.85 -1.66
CA PHE A 30 -21.13 -2.73 -2.30
C PHE A 30 -21.52 -3.00 -3.76
N GLY A 31 -21.13 -4.14 -4.32
CA GLY A 31 -21.36 -4.50 -5.72
C GLY A 31 -20.33 -3.95 -6.70
N PHE A 32 -20.40 -4.41 -7.95
CA PHE A 32 -19.49 -4.06 -9.06
C PHE A 32 -19.77 -2.68 -9.66
N GLU A 33 -19.97 -1.69 -8.81
CA GLU A 33 -20.04 -0.29 -9.21
C GLU A 33 -18.65 0.26 -9.51
N ALA A 34 -18.57 1.27 -10.39
CA ALA A 34 -17.30 1.89 -10.78
C ALA A 34 -16.49 2.36 -9.56
N PHE A 35 -17.17 2.89 -8.54
CA PHE A 35 -16.55 3.35 -7.29
C PHE A 35 -15.88 2.19 -6.53
N SER A 36 -16.57 1.06 -6.38
CA SER A 36 -16.05 -0.12 -5.67
C SER A 36 -14.85 -0.75 -6.40
N ILE A 37 -14.86 -0.73 -7.73
CA ILE A 37 -13.74 -1.23 -8.56
C ILE A 37 -12.49 -0.35 -8.38
N ILE A 38 -12.67 0.97 -8.39
CA ILE A 38 -11.58 1.92 -8.14
C ILE A 38 -11.04 1.74 -6.72
N GLN A 39 -11.92 1.58 -5.73
CA GLN A 39 -11.54 1.38 -4.34
C GLN A 39 -10.72 0.09 -4.15
N ALA A 40 -11.13 -1.02 -4.76
CA ALA A 40 -10.38 -2.27 -4.74
C ALA A 40 -9.02 -2.14 -5.43
N SER A 41 -8.96 -1.40 -6.54
CA SER A 41 -7.70 -1.14 -7.27
C SER A 41 -6.71 -0.35 -6.40
N VAL A 42 -7.19 0.70 -5.71
CA VAL A 42 -6.39 1.46 -4.73
C VAL A 42 -5.94 0.57 -3.57
N GLY A 43 -6.82 -0.30 -3.07
CA GLY A 43 -6.49 -1.30 -2.06
C GLY A 43 -5.37 -2.26 -2.50
N GLY A 44 -5.41 -2.75 -3.74
CA GLY A 44 -4.37 -3.61 -4.31
C GLY A 44 -3.01 -2.91 -4.42
N ILE A 45 -2.99 -1.65 -4.85
CA ILE A 45 -1.77 -0.83 -4.90
C ILE A 45 -1.19 -0.62 -3.49
N LEU A 46 -2.04 -0.34 -2.51
CA LEU A 46 -1.64 -0.19 -1.11
C LEU A 46 -1.05 -1.48 -0.54
N LEU A 47 -1.66 -2.63 -0.84
CA LEU A 47 -1.18 -3.94 -0.43
C LEU A 47 0.20 -4.25 -1.04
N PHE A 48 0.39 -3.98 -2.33
CA PHE A 48 1.68 -4.15 -2.98
C PHE A 48 2.77 -3.25 -2.36
N ASN A 49 2.43 -2.00 -2.01
CA ASN A 49 3.33 -1.10 -1.28
C ASN A 49 3.66 -1.61 0.13
N ALA A 50 2.69 -2.21 0.83
CA ALA A 50 2.89 -2.77 2.16
C ALA A 50 3.75 -4.06 2.15
N LEU A 51 3.64 -4.89 1.10
CA LEU A 51 4.44 -6.10 0.95
C LEU A 51 5.87 -5.80 0.50
N SER A 52 6.06 -4.88 -0.44
CA SER A 52 7.37 -4.57 -1.01
C SER A 52 8.31 -3.84 -0.04
N GLY A 53 7.79 -3.20 1.03
CA GLY A 53 8.57 -2.40 1.97
C GLY A 53 9.27 -1.18 1.34
N MET A 54 9.01 -0.95 0.05
CA MET A 54 9.52 0.14 -0.77
C MET A 54 8.30 0.81 -1.40
N CYS A 55 7.87 1.93 -0.84
CA CYS A 55 6.93 2.77 -1.57
C CYS A 55 7.71 3.50 -2.67
N LEU A 56 7.41 3.18 -3.94
CA LEU A 56 8.11 3.72 -5.12
C LEU A 56 8.14 5.26 -5.12
N VAL A 57 7.09 5.89 -4.59
CA VAL A 57 7.01 7.34 -4.38
C VAL A 57 8.13 7.82 -3.43
N TYR A 58 8.31 7.20 -2.27
CA TYR A 58 9.36 7.60 -1.32
C TYR A 58 10.76 7.39 -1.89
N ARG A 59 10.93 6.36 -2.73
CA ARG A 59 12.19 6.13 -3.47
C ARG A 59 12.42 7.18 -4.57
N LEU A 60 11.38 7.61 -5.28
CA LEU A 60 11.45 8.68 -6.28
C LEU A 60 11.75 10.05 -5.65
N PHE A 61 11.20 10.32 -4.47
CA PHE A 61 11.46 11.55 -3.72
C PHE A 61 12.71 11.47 -2.81
N SER A 62 13.44 10.34 -2.79
CA SER A 62 14.59 10.10 -1.91
C SER A 62 14.33 10.35 -0.41
N VAL A 63 13.05 10.35 0.01
CA VAL A 63 12.65 10.55 1.41
C VAL A 63 12.80 9.22 2.13
N ASN A 64 13.59 9.18 3.20
CA ASN A 64 13.87 7.98 3.99
C ASN A 64 13.17 8.05 5.35
N THR A 65 11.99 7.43 5.49
CA THR A 65 11.25 7.41 6.77
C THR A 65 11.78 6.40 7.78
N CYS A 66 12.65 5.47 7.35
CA CYS A 66 13.39 4.53 8.19
C CYS A 66 14.56 5.16 8.95
N LYS A 67 14.91 6.42 8.69
CA LYS A 67 15.88 7.17 9.48
C LYS A 67 15.14 8.06 10.48
N PHE A 68 14.98 7.54 11.68
CA PHE A 68 14.97 8.32 12.91
C PHE A 68 15.95 7.68 13.87
#